data_AF-U6M636-F1
#
_entry.id   AF-U6M636-F1
#
_cell.length_a   1.000
_cell.length_b   1.000
_cell.length_c   1.000
_cell.angle_alpha   90.00
_cell.angle_beta   90.00
_cell.angle_gamma   90.00
#
_symmetry.space_group_name_H-M   'P 1'
#
loop_
_entity.id
_entity.type
_entity.pdbx_description
1 polymer ?
#
loop_
_entity_poly.entity_id
_entity_poly.type
_entity_poly.pdbx_seq_one_letter_code
_entity_poly.pdbx_strand_id
1 'polypeptide(L)'
;MAAYFIPSLGLAPKWCSLLDGVTEELEEQQQQEGSAAAAAGSSFAALQFLTEQQMQQLHAQHLIGTPLVNRYLHGYFISRDLYEQLKAAAEPFAFENYRQQKIQERLESKKTMRIQVRHKLPKTNAEFAEKLQKTIEATKGSGSKKQQREAAAAAELLQDSRFSRLFSNPDFQLEQES
;
A
#
# COMPACT_ATOMS: atom_id res chain seq x y z
N MET A 1 -9.99 -53.19 -32.66
CA MET A 1 -9.77 -51.95 -33.43
C MET A 1 -10.69 -50.90 -32.85
N ALA A 2 -10.16 -49.86 -32.21
CA ALA A 2 -10.96 -48.79 -31.62
C ALA A 2 -10.99 -47.59 -32.59
N ALA A 3 -12.17 -47.01 -32.79
CA ALA A 3 -12.36 -45.78 -33.56
C ALA A 3 -12.75 -44.66 -32.58
N TYR A 4 -12.15 -43.48 -32.75
CA TYR A 4 -12.38 -42.30 -31.91
C TYR A 4 -13.05 -41.22 -32.75
N PHE A 5 -14.08 -40.58 -32.18
CA PHE A 5 -14.76 -39.43 -32.77
C PHE A 5 -14.43 -38.20 -31.92
N ILE A 6 -14.07 -37.10 -32.58
CA ILE A 6 -13.72 -35.83 -31.94
C ILE A 6 -14.67 -34.75 -32.50
N PRO A 7 -15.69 -34.32 -31.74
CA PRO A 7 -16.72 -33.40 -32.23
C PRO A 7 -16.17 -32.00 -32.56
N SER A 8 -15.08 -31.57 -31.91
CA SER A 8 -14.43 -30.28 -32.19
C SER A 8 -13.78 -30.17 -33.58
N LEU A 9 -13.54 -31.29 -34.25
CA LEU A 9 -12.93 -31.31 -35.59
C LEU A 9 -13.96 -31.28 -36.72
N GLY A 10 -15.23 -31.58 -36.44
CA GLY A 10 -16.31 -31.51 -37.41
C GLY A 10 -17.42 -32.54 -37.19
N LEU A 11 -18.46 -32.43 -38.02
CA LEU A 11 -19.69 -33.23 -37.92
C LEU A 11 -19.44 -34.71 -38.23
N ALA A 12 -20.24 -35.56 -37.58
CA ALA A 12 -20.25 -36.99 -37.86
C ALA A 12 -20.65 -37.29 -39.33
N PRO A 13 -20.08 -38.34 -39.95
CA PRO A 13 -20.46 -38.72 -41.30
C PRO A 13 -21.94 -39.13 -41.37
N LYS A 14 -22.57 -38.96 -42.54
CA LYS A 14 -24.04 -39.10 -42.73
C LYS A 14 -24.63 -40.45 -42.27
N TRP A 15 -23.85 -41.53 -42.31
CA TRP A 15 -24.28 -42.88 -41.88
C TRP A 15 -24.22 -43.08 -40.35
N CYS A 16 -23.70 -42.10 -39.63
CA CYS A 16 -23.53 -42.06 -38.17
C CYS A 16 -24.10 -40.77 -37.57
N SER A 17 -25.23 -40.29 -38.07
CA SER A 17 -25.85 -39.05 -37.57
C SER A 17 -26.23 -39.10 -36.08
N LEU A 18 -26.45 -40.30 -35.53
CA LEU A 18 -26.77 -40.48 -34.11
C LEU A 18 -25.59 -40.18 -33.18
N LEU A 19 -24.35 -40.32 -33.66
CA LEU A 19 -23.16 -40.05 -32.84
C LEU A 19 -23.11 -38.58 -32.41
N ASP A 20 -23.53 -37.67 -33.29
CA ASP A 20 -23.56 -36.22 -33.02
C ASP A 20 -24.54 -35.90 -31.88
N GLY A 21 -25.76 -36.45 -31.95
CA GLY A 21 -26.76 -36.29 -30.89
C GLY A 21 -26.35 -36.92 -29.57
N VAL A 22 -25.74 -38.11 -29.59
CA VAL A 22 -25.23 -38.75 -28.36
C VAL A 22 -24.08 -37.96 -27.76
N THR A 23 -23.19 -37.37 -28.57
CA THR A 23 -22.13 -36.50 -28.06
C THR A 23 -22.68 -35.19 -27.51
N GLU A 24 -23.71 -34.61 -28.12
CA GLU A 24 -24.35 -33.37 -27.66
C GLU A 24 -25.06 -33.59 -26.32
N GLU A 25 -25.82 -34.69 -26.16
CA GLU A 25 -26.42 -35.07 -24.87
C GLU A 25 -25.37 -35.32 -23.77
N LEU A 26 -24.23 -35.92 -24.13
CA LEU A 26 -23.14 -36.21 -23.19
C LEU A 26 -22.36 -34.93 -22.83
N GLU A 27 -22.22 -33.99 -23.76
CA GLU A 27 -21.67 -32.65 -23.49
C GLU A 27 -22.60 -31.83 -22.60
N GLU A 28 -23.92 -31.86 -22.82
CA GLU A 28 -24.89 -31.22 -21.92
C GLU A 28 -24.84 -31.83 -20.51
N GLN A 29 -24.77 -33.17 -20.39
CA GLN A 29 -24.58 -33.84 -19.11
C GLN A 29 -23.22 -33.51 -18.48
N GLN A 30 -22.18 -33.30 -19.28
CA GLN A 30 -20.88 -32.86 -18.78
C GLN A 30 -20.88 -31.40 -18.33
N GLN A 31 -21.67 -30.54 -18.95
CA GLN A 31 -21.81 -29.13 -18.58
C GLN A 31 -22.70 -28.93 -17.35
N GLN A 32 -23.60 -29.87 -17.05
CA GLN A 32 -24.35 -29.87 -15.79
C GLN A 32 -23.38 -29.91 -14.60
N GLU A 33 -23.64 -29.05 -13.61
CA GLU A 33 -22.75 -28.68 -12.48
C GLU A 33 -22.29 -29.86 -11.58
N GLY A 34 -22.70 -31.10 -11.87
CA GLY A 34 -22.32 -32.32 -11.14
C GLY A 34 -21.41 -33.31 -11.89
N SER A 35 -21.05 -33.07 -13.15
CA SER A 35 -20.18 -33.99 -13.91
C SER A 35 -18.70 -33.78 -13.55
N ALA A 36 -17.87 -34.82 -13.65
CA ALA A 36 -16.44 -34.76 -13.32
C ALA A 36 -15.64 -33.72 -14.13
N ALA A 37 -16.07 -33.40 -15.36
CA ALA A 37 -15.39 -32.43 -16.23
C ALA A 37 -15.78 -30.97 -15.91
N ALA A 38 -17.08 -30.70 -15.66
CA ALA A 38 -17.51 -29.40 -15.14
C ALA A 38 -17.01 -29.17 -13.72
N ALA A 39 -16.97 -30.22 -12.88
CA ALA A 39 -16.38 -30.19 -11.55
C ALA A 39 -14.88 -29.87 -11.59
N ALA A 40 -14.13 -30.30 -12.59
CA ALA A 40 -12.73 -29.90 -12.75
C ALA A 40 -12.61 -28.40 -13.04
N GLY A 41 -13.42 -27.84 -13.94
CA GLY A 41 -13.44 -26.40 -14.22
C GLY A 41 -13.92 -25.55 -13.03
N SER A 42 -14.97 -25.99 -12.33
CA SER A 42 -15.54 -25.28 -11.19
C SER A 42 -14.73 -25.45 -9.90
N SER A 43 -14.06 -26.60 -9.71
CA SER A 43 -13.17 -26.81 -8.55
C SER A 43 -11.96 -25.89 -8.58
N PHE A 44 -11.40 -25.58 -9.76
CA PHE A 44 -10.35 -24.57 -9.85
C PHE A 44 -10.88 -23.15 -9.60
N ALA A 45 -12.13 -22.84 -9.96
CA ALA A 45 -12.73 -21.53 -9.67
C ALA A 45 -12.93 -21.28 -8.16
N ALA A 46 -13.11 -22.35 -7.38
CA ALA A 46 -13.25 -22.31 -5.93
C ALA A 46 -11.91 -22.30 -5.17
N LEU A 47 -10.78 -22.46 -5.87
CA LEU A 47 -9.45 -22.54 -5.27
C LEU A 47 -8.62 -21.29 -5.58
N GLN A 48 -7.96 -20.77 -4.56
CA GLN A 48 -7.02 -19.67 -4.66
C GLN A 48 -5.59 -20.20 -4.49
N PHE A 49 -4.71 -19.84 -5.43
CA PHE A 49 -3.27 -20.09 -5.31
C PHE A 49 -2.61 -19.01 -4.46
N LEU A 50 -1.73 -19.44 -3.55
CA LEU A 50 -0.96 -18.60 -2.64
C LEU A 50 0.52 -18.97 -2.71
N THR A 51 1.38 -17.96 -2.76
CA THR A 51 2.83 -18.15 -2.58
C THR A 51 3.17 -18.36 -1.11
N GLU A 52 4.35 -18.91 -0.82
CA GLU A 52 4.80 -19.07 0.57
C GLU A 52 4.78 -17.73 1.30
N GLN A 53 5.29 -16.66 0.69
CA GLN A 53 5.30 -15.31 1.25
C GLN A 53 3.90 -14.80 1.61
N GLN A 54 2.91 -15.01 0.74
CA GLN A 54 1.52 -14.61 1.01
C GLN A 54 0.93 -15.39 2.17
N MET A 55 1.25 -16.69 2.30
CA MET A 55 0.83 -17.47 3.45
C MET A 55 1.48 -16.98 4.76
N GLN A 56 2.71 -16.46 4.71
CA GLN A 56 3.35 -15.83 5.87
C GLN A 56 2.67 -14.50 6.24
N GLN A 57 2.32 -13.67 5.26
CA GLN A 57 1.61 -12.40 5.46
C GLN A 57 0.22 -12.60 6.08
N LEU A 58 -0.47 -13.65 5.68
CA LEU A 58 -1.78 -14.03 6.23
C LEU A 58 -1.69 -14.79 7.55
N HIS A 59 -0.48 -14.97 8.10
CA HIS A 59 -0.21 -15.75 9.33
C HIS A 59 -0.78 -17.19 9.29
N ALA A 60 -0.88 -17.78 8.10
CA ALA A 60 -1.55 -19.06 7.85
C ALA A 60 -0.60 -20.28 7.77
N GLN A 61 0.65 -20.13 8.21
CA GLN A 61 1.66 -21.20 8.16
C GLN A 61 1.26 -22.45 8.97
N HIS A 62 0.44 -22.28 10.00
CA HIS A 62 -0.07 -23.36 10.84
C HIS A 62 -1.02 -24.31 10.08
N LEU A 63 -1.55 -23.90 8.93
CA LEU A 63 -2.42 -24.73 8.09
C LEU A 63 -1.61 -25.65 7.16
N ILE A 64 -0.29 -25.46 7.06
CA ILE A 64 0.57 -26.36 6.25
C ILE A 64 0.53 -27.76 6.86
N GLY A 65 0.14 -28.75 6.05
CA GLY A 65 0.00 -30.15 6.48
C GLY A 65 -1.41 -30.54 6.94
N THR A 66 -2.34 -29.59 7.03
CA THR A 66 -3.77 -29.89 7.17
C THR A 66 -4.41 -30.17 5.80
N PRO A 67 -5.51 -30.95 5.74
CA PRO A 67 -6.18 -31.27 4.47
C PRO A 67 -6.86 -30.06 3.80
N LEU A 68 -6.88 -28.90 4.47
CA LEU A 68 -7.45 -27.65 3.96
C LEU A 68 -6.53 -26.97 2.94
N VAL A 69 -5.24 -27.34 2.94
CA VAL A 69 -4.21 -26.71 2.12
C VAL A 69 -3.51 -27.76 1.29
N ASN A 70 -3.66 -27.66 -0.03
CA ASN A 70 -2.98 -28.54 -0.96
C ASN A 70 -1.68 -27.91 -1.42
N ARG A 71 -0.54 -28.57 -1.16
CA ARG A 71 0.75 -28.12 -1.67
C ARG A 71 0.81 -28.35 -3.18
N TYR A 72 1.15 -27.32 -3.95
CA TYR A 72 1.28 -27.41 -5.40
C TYR A 72 2.47 -26.59 -5.89
N LEU A 73 3.41 -27.26 -6.57
CA LEU A 73 4.67 -26.68 -7.03
C LEU A 73 5.43 -25.95 -5.90
N HIS A 74 5.46 -24.62 -5.95
CA HIS A 74 6.16 -23.72 -5.01
C HIS A 74 5.20 -22.93 -4.11
N GLY A 75 3.93 -23.34 -4.05
CA GLY A 75 2.92 -22.66 -3.27
C GLY A 75 1.84 -23.62 -2.80
N TYR A 76 0.68 -23.04 -2.52
CA TYR A 76 -0.42 -23.72 -1.88
C TYR A 76 -1.75 -23.32 -2.52
N PHE A 77 -2.63 -24.30 -2.67
CA PHE A 77 -4.03 -24.08 -3.00
C PHE A 77 -4.86 -24.14 -1.72
N ILE A 78 -5.72 -23.13 -1.55
CA ILE A 78 -6.66 -23.01 -0.44
C ILE A 78 -8.05 -22.70 -1.04
N SER A 79 -9.12 -23.10 -0.37
CA SER A 79 -10.47 -22.66 -0.78
C SER A 79 -10.59 -21.14 -0.70
N ARG A 80 -11.31 -20.55 -1.66
CA ARG A 80 -11.50 -19.11 -1.75
C ARG A 80 -12.14 -18.53 -0.48
N ASP A 81 -13.12 -19.22 0.08
CA ASP A 81 -13.80 -18.78 1.31
C ASP A 81 -12.84 -18.71 2.51
N LEU A 82 -11.94 -19.69 2.64
CA LEU A 82 -10.95 -19.72 3.71
C LEU A 82 -9.92 -18.59 3.52
N TYR A 83 -9.50 -18.34 2.28
CA TYR A 83 -8.62 -17.21 1.96
C TYR A 83 -9.26 -15.87 2.33
N GLU A 84 -10.55 -15.67 2.05
CA GLU A 84 -11.27 -14.44 2.41
C GLU A 84 -11.36 -14.26 3.93
N GLN A 85 -11.61 -15.33 4.67
CA GLN A 85 -11.60 -15.31 6.15
C GLN A 85 -10.22 -14.97 6.71
N LEU A 86 -9.16 -15.60 6.20
CA LEU A 86 -7.78 -15.31 6.61
C LEU A 86 -7.41 -13.87 6.31
N LYS A 87 -7.79 -13.35 5.14
CA LYS A 87 -7.52 -11.96 4.77
C LYS A 87 -8.25 -10.98 5.69
N ALA A 88 -9.52 -11.25 6.01
CA ALA A 88 -10.28 -10.43 6.95
C ALA A 88 -9.68 -10.45 8.36
N ALA A 89 -9.12 -11.59 8.80
CA ALA A 89 -8.46 -11.72 10.09
C ALA A 89 -7.07 -11.05 10.12
N ALA A 90 -6.30 -11.14 9.04
CA ALA A 90 -4.96 -10.57 8.95
C ALA A 90 -4.98 -9.04 8.83
N GLU A 91 -5.97 -8.48 8.13
CA GLU A 91 -6.04 -7.05 7.83
C GLU A 91 -7.32 -6.36 8.36
N PRO A 92 -7.57 -6.35 9.69
CA PRO A 92 -8.80 -5.77 10.24
C PRO A 92 -8.90 -4.25 10.03
N PHE A 93 -7.75 -3.55 9.95
CA PHE A 93 -7.68 -2.08 9.84
C PHE A 93 -7.26 -1.57 8.45
N ALA A 94 -7.19 -2.42 7.42
CA ALA A 94 -6.70 -2.00 6.10
C ALA A 94 -7.50 -0.83 5.52
N PHE A 95 -8.83 -0.84 5.67
CA PHE A 95 -9.67 0.25 5.19
C PHE A 95 -9.43 1.58 5.94
N GLU A 96 -9.28 1.52 7.26
CA GLU A 96 -9.02 2.71 8.08
C GLU A 96 -7.64 3.29 7.78
N ASN A 97 -6.61 2.45 7.68
CA ASN A 97 -5.26 2.84 7.33
C ASN A 97 -5.21 3.48 5.93
N TYR A 98 -5.87 2.88 4.94
CA TYR A 98 -5.98 3.45 3.59
C TYR A 98 -6.65 4.82 3.61
N ARG A 99 -7.74 4.96 4.36
CA ARG A 99 -8.44 6.25 4.53
C ARG A 99 -7.54 7.30 5.18
N GLN A 100 -6.82 6.93 6.24
CA GLN A 100 -5.90 7.84 6.93
C GLN A 100 -4.76 8.31 6.02
N GLN A 101 -4.13 7.39 5.27
CA GLN A 101 -3.09 7.72 4.31
C GLN A 101 -3.60 8.69 3.23
N LYS A 102 -4.79 8.44 2.68
CA LYS A 102 -5.40 9.35 1.70
C LYS A 102 -5.71 10.73 2.28
N ILE A 103 -6.08 10.82 3.56
CA ILE A 103 -6.27 12.10 4.24
C ILE A 103 -4.93 12.82 4.42
N GLN A 104 -3.88 12.10 4.83
CA GLN A 104 -2.53 12.66 5.00
C GLN A 104 -1.98 13.19 3.67
N GLU A 105 -2.07 12.41 2.60
CA GLU A 105 -1.64 12.82 1.24
C GLU A 105 -2.39 14.09 0.77
N ARG A 106 -3.69 14.19 1.07
CA ARG A 106 -4.49 15.41 0.80
C ARG A 106 -4.08 16.60 1.67
N LEU A 107 -3.69 16.38 2.92
CA LEU A 107 -3.18 17.44 3.79
C LEU A 107 -1.79 17.91 3.34
N GLU A 108 -0.92 17.00 2.92
CA GLU A 108 0.43 17.29 2.44
C GLU A 108 0.41 18.07 1.12
N SER A 109 -0.41 17.66 0.16
CA SER A 109 -0.63 18.43 -1.08
C SER A 109 -1.16 19.84 -0.81
N LYS A 110 -2.05 20.01 0.18
CA LYS A 110 -2.48 21.35 0.63
C LYS A 110 -1.34 22.13 1.31
N LYS A 111 -0.44 21.45 2.04
CA LYS A 111 0.73 22.09 2.66
C LYS A 111 1.74 22.59 1.62
N THR A 112 1.99 21.84 0.54
CA THR A 112 2.95 22.28 -0.51
C THR A 112 2.46 23.49 -1.29
N MET A 113 1.14 23.63 -1.48
CA MET A 113 0.52 24.80 -2.10
C MET A 113 0.54 26.05 -1.20
N ARG A 114 0.86 25.91 0.09
CA ARG A 114 0.95 27.06 1.01
C ARG A 114 2.23 27.84 0.74
N ILE A 115 2.08 29.09 0.29
CA ILE A 115 3.19 30.03 0.10
C ILE A 115 3.96 30.15 1.42
N GLN A 116 5.18 29.64 1.44
CA GLN A 116 6.12 29.85 2.53
C GLN A 116 6.62 31.28 2.42
N VAL A 117 6.33 32.11 3.43
CA VAL A 117 6.89 33.46 3.51
C VAL A 117 8.40 33.32 3.74
N ARG A 118 9.19 33.45 2.66
CA ARG A 118 10.65 33.42 2.76
C ARG A 118 11.13 34.73 3.36
N HIS A 119 11.52 34.71 4.63
CA HIS A 119 12.24 35.82 5.24
C HIS A 119 13.65 35.91 4.62
N LYS A 120 14.10 37.11 4.22
CA LYS A 120 15.46 37.31 3.70
C LYS A 120 16.44 37.00 4.82
N LEU A 121 17.27 35.98 4.65
CA LEU A 121 18.35 35.69 5.59
C LEU A 121 19.48 36.73 5.42
N PRO A 122 20.12 37.16 6.53
CA PRO A 122 21.27 38.06 6.48
C PRO A 122 22.50 37.40 5.85
N LYS A 123 23.44 38.23 5.37
CA LYS A 123 24.64 37.79 4.65
C LYS A 123 25.67 37.13 5.57
N THR A 124 25.75 37.56 6.83
CA THR A 124 26.58 36.93 7.87
C THR A 124 25.69 36.28 8.93
N ASN A 125 26.13 35.16 9.51
CA ASN A 125 25.39 34.42 10.53
C ASN A 125 23.99 33.95 10.11
N ALA A 126 23.83 33.49 8.86
CA ALA A 126 22.55 33.03 8.30
C ALA A 126 21.91 31.90 9.14
N GLU A 127 22.68 30.91 9.58
CA GLU A 127 22.17 29.80 10.41
C GLU A 127 21.69 30.26 11.79
N PHE A 128 22.37 31.24 12.39
CA PHE A 128 21.96 31.81 13.68
C PHE A 128 20.67 32.61 13.54
N ALA A 129 20.55 33.42 12.48
CA ALA A 129 19.31 34.13 12.16
C ALA A 129 18.15 33.16 11.88
N GLU A 130 18.42 32.03 11.20
CA GLU A 130 17.42 30.99 10.95
C GLU A 130 16.98 30.30 12.25
N LYS A 131 17.91 30.00 13.16
CA LYS A 131 17.60 29.47 14.50
C LYS A 131 16.72 30.44 15.30
N LEU A 132 17.04 31.74 15.30
CA LEU A 132 16.23 32.77 15.97
C LEU A 132 14.83 32.91 15.36
N GLN A 133 14.70 32.83 14.03
CA GLN A 133 13.39 32.85 13.38
C GLN A 133 12.57 31.60 13.72
N LYS A 134 13.19 30.41 13.75
CA LYS A 134 12.53 29.15 14.14
C LYS A 134 12.05 29.17 15.59
N THR A 135 12.80 29.75 16.54
CA THR A 135 12.36 29.86 17.94
C THR A 135 11.18 30.82 18.08
N ILE A 136 11.15 31.91 17.31
CA ILE A 136 10.01 32.84 17.24
C ILE A 136 8.77 32.16 16.62
N GLU A 137 8.93 31.34 15.58
CA GLU A 137 7.81 30.64 14.94
C GLU A 137 7.25 29.50 15.80
N ALA A 138 8.12 28.71 16.45
CA ALA A 138 7.72 27.61 17.31
C ALA A 138 6.89 28.08 18.52
N THR A 139 7.18 29.28 19.05
CA THR A 139 6.52 29.82 20.24
C THR A 139 5.20 30.55 19.96
N LYS A 140 4.89 30.88 18.69
CA LYS A 140 3.60 31.48 18.29
C LYS A 140 2.42 30.48 18.40
N GLY A 141 2.69 29.17 18.39
CA GLY A 141 1.66 28.14 18.41
C GLY A 141 1.28 27.64 19.81
N SER A 142 2.25 27.53 20.73
CA SER A 142 2.11 27.21 22.16
C SER A 142 3.52 26.93 22.70
N GLY A 143 3.95 27.64 23.75
CA GLY A 143 5.29 27.49 24.31
C GLY A 143 5.31 27.77 25.81
N SER A 144 6.24 27.13 26.52
CA SER A 144 6.43 27.36 27.96
C SER A 144 6.84 28.82 28.26
N LYS A 145 6.58 29.31 29.47
CA LYS A 145 6.91 30.70 29.89
C LYS A 145 8.40 31.05 29.70
N LYS A 146 9.28 30.05 29.72
CA LYS A 146 10.72 30.19 29.44
C LYS A 146 10.98 30.40 27.94
N GLN A 147 10.39 29.56 27.09
CA GLN A 147 10.51 29.68 25.62
C GLN A 147 9.91 30.99 25.09
N GLN A 148 8.84 31.50 25.70
CA GLN A 148 8.28 32.81 25.34
C GLN A 148 9.25 33.97 25.63
N ARG A 149 10.01 33.91 26.73
CA ARG A 149 11.05 34.91 27.04
C ARG A 149 12.21 34.83 26.05
N GLU A 150 12.63 33.62 25.70
CA GLU A 150 13.67 33.38 24.70
C GLU A 150 13.25 33.87 23.31
N ALA A 151 11.99 33.66 22.92
CA ALA A 151 11.45 34.18 21.67
C ALA A 151 11.32 35.71 21.66
N ALA A 152 10.96 36.32 22.79
CA ALA A 152 10.93 37.78 22.93
C ALA A 152 12.34 38.38 22.79
N ALA A 153 13.34 37.78 23.45
CA ALA A 153 14.73 38.17 23.30
C ALA A 153 15.25 37.96 21.86
N ALA A 154 14.88 36.85 21.21
CA ALA A 154 15.21 36.59 19.81
C ALA A 154 14.59 37.63 18.86
N ALA A 155 13.35 38.05 19.13
CA ALA A 155 12.69 39.10 18.35
C ALA A 155 13.35 40.48 18.55
N GLU A 156 13.75 40.79 19.79
CA GLU A 156 14.49 42.02 20.12
C GLU A 156 15.85 42.06 19.41
N LEU A 157 16.61 40.95 19.42
CA LEU A 157 17.91 40.85 18.75
C LEU A 157 17.84 41.06 17.23
N LEU A 158 16.73 40.67 16.59
CA LEU A 158 16.54 40.83 15.14
C LEU A 158 16.03 42.23 14.75
N GLN A 159 15.36 42.94 15.66
CA GLN A 159 14.78 44.27 15.38
C GLN A 159 15.63 45.43 15.90
N ASP A 160 16.45 45.23 16.94
CA ASP A 160 17.24 46.28 17.56
C ASP A 160 18.44 46.70 16.66
N SER A 161 18.52 48.01 16.40
CA SER A 161 19.53 48.63 15.55
C SER A 161 20.96 48.43 16.07
N ARG A 162 21.13 48.24 17.39
CA ARG A 162 22.45 48.03 18.03
C ARG A 162 23.09 46.71 17.59
N PHE A 163 22.29 45.69 17.31
CA PHE A 163 22.76 44.35 16.94
C PHE A 163 22.84 44.13 15.42
N SER A 164 22.53 45.14 14.62
CA SER A 164 22.64 45.10 13.14
C SER A 164 24.04 44.73 12.63
N ARG A 165 25.09 45.02 13.41
CA ARG A 165 26.48 44.66 13.10
C ARG A 165 26.74 43.15 13.15
N LEU A 166 25.99 42.39 13.96
CA LEU A 166 26.14 40.93 14.07
C LEU A 166 25.73 40.19 12.78
N PHE A 167 24.92 40.83 11.94
CA PHE A 167 24.34 40.25 10.72
C PHE A 167 24.84 40.92 9.43
N SER A 168 25.72 41.92 9.54
CA SER A 168 26.30 42.63 8.40
C SER A 168 27.84 42.55 8.33
N ASN A 169 28.54 42.52 9.47
CA ASN A 169 30.00 42.46 9.50
C ASN A 169 30.52 41.01 9.50
N PRO A 170 31.54 40.70 8.68
CA PRO A 170 32.16 39.36 8.61
C PRO A 170 32.95 39.02 9.87
N ASP A 171 33.46 40.02 10.60
CA ASP A 171 34.24 39.82 11.83
C ASP A 171 33.44 39.17 12.97
N PHE A 172 32.11 39.19 12.88
CA PHE A 172 31.21 38.56 13.86
C PHE A 172 30.73 37.18 13.41
N GLN A 173 31.34 36.59 12.38
CA GLN A 173 30.95 35.27 11.90
C GLN A 173 31.18 34.23 12.99
N LEU A 174 30.10 33.54 13.38
CA LEU A 174 30.15 32.49 14.39
C LEU A 174 30.81 31.25 13.79
N GLU A 175 32.03 30.97 14.23
CA GLU A 175 32.67 29.68 13.97
C GLU A 175 32.07 28.65 14.92
N GLN A 176 31.35 27.67 14.37
CA GLN A 176 30.89 26.51 15.13
C GLN A 176 32.10 25.58 15.29
N GLU A 177 32.87 25.76 16.36
CA GLU A 177 33.70 24.66 16.85
C GLU A 177 32.76 23.52 17.29
N SER A 178 32.99 22.34 16.73
CA SER A 178 32.16 21.14 16.89
C SER A 178 32.23 20.55 18.30
#